data_AF-A0AAD7A4D6-F1
#
_entry.id   AF-A0AAD7A4D6-F1
#
_cell.length_a   1.000
_cell.length_b   1.000
_cell.length_c   1.000
_cell.angle_alpha   90.00
_cell.angle_beta   90.00
_cell.angle_gamma   90.00
#
_symmetry.space_group_name_H-M   'P 1'
#
loop_
_entity.id
_entity.type
_entity.pdbx_description
1 polymer ?
#
loop_
_entity_poly.entity_id
_entity_poly.type
_entity_poly.pdbx_seq_one_letter_code
_entity_poly.pdbx_strand_id
1 'polypeptide(L)'
;MRPSPACMARAIPKPINPTVQVFPRATAVVRKSAVPRFVPRRKIAPDASILPAAVPRNHELKPPTLIQTLIAQKDAAGDGWPPNLRIEPFISRTDWAPVKKGLRSKLKRMLREE
;
A
#
# COMPACT_ATOMS: atom_id res chain seq x y z
N MET A 1 -11.69 20.14 57.38
CA MET A 1 -10.74 20.97 56.62
C MET A 1 -10.51 20.33 55.26
N ARG A 2 -10.83 21.01 54.15
CA ARG A 2 -10.59 20.52 52.79
C ARG A 2 -9.33 21.21 52.24
N PRO A 3 -8.34 20.51 51.67
CA PRO A 3 -7.16 21.15 51.10
C PRO A 3 -7.51 21.95 49.84
N SER A 4 -6.89 23.12 49.71
CA SER A 4 -7.05 24.08 48.62
C SER A 4 -6.48 23.53 47.29
N PRO A 5 -7.13 23.76 46.13
CA PRO A 5 -6.73 23.19 44.84
C PRO A 5 -5.53 23.90 44.16
N ALA A 6 -4.76 24.72 44.88
CA ALA A 6 -3.79 25.63 44.27
C ALA A 6 -2.39 25.04 43.95
N CYS A 7 -2.12 23.76 44.19
CA CYS A 7 -0.73 23.22 44.11
C CYS A 7 -0.42 22.26 42.95
N MET A 8 -1.24 22.19 41.89
CA MET A 8 -1.00 21.25 40.77
C MET A 8 -0.65 21.95 39.44
N ALA A 9 0.10 23.06 39.48
CA ALA A 9 0.75 23.58 38.28
C ALA A 9 1.98 22.72 37.96
N ARG A 10 1.74 21.56 37.31
CA ARG A 10 2.82 20.73 36.76
C ARG A 10 3.53 21.51 35.66
N ALA A 11 4.84 21.68 35.79
CA ALA A 11 5.68 22.31 34.79
C ALA A 11 5.49 21.63 33.42
N ILE A 12 4.97 22.37 32.45
CA ILE A 12 4.82 21.90 31.07
C ILE A 12 6.23 21.74 30.49
N PRO A 13 6.62 20.54 30.01
CA PRO A 13 7.90 20.38 29.36
C PRO A 13 7.96 21.26 28.10
N LYS A 14 9.07 22.00 27.94
CA LYS A 14 9.29 22.86 26.77
C LYS A 14 9.25 22.01 25.49
N PRO A 15 8.73 22.55 24.37
CA PRO A 15 8.71 21.83 23.11
C PRO A 15 10.15 21.55 22.65
N ILE A 16 10.46 20.28 22.43
CA ILE A 16 11.69 19.85 21.77
C ILE A 16 11.55 20.27 20.31
N ASN A 17 12.41 21.17 19.84
CA ASN A 17 12.50 21.48 18.41
C ASN A 17 13.26 20.33 17.74
N PRO A 18 12.62 19.43 16.96
CA PRO A 18 13.37 18.45 16.21
C PRO A 18 14.10 19.18 15.09
N THR A 19 15.43 19.17 15.11
CA THR A 19 16.22 19.52 13.93
C THR A 19 15.92 18.50 12.85
N VAL A 20 14.99 18.83 11.94
CA VAL A 20 14.64 17.99 10.80
C VAL A 20 15.79 18.08 9.80
N GLN A 21 16.69 17.11 9.85
CA GLN A 21 17.66 16.91 8.77
C GLN A 21 16.91 16.34 7.56
N VAL A 22 16.59 17.21 6.61
CA VAL A 22 16.00 16.81 5.32
C VAL A 22 17.12 16.21 4.48
N PHE A 23 17.17 14.88 4.41
CA PHE A 23 18.03 14.18 3.47
C PHE A 23 17.42 14.28 2.06
N PRO A 24 18.19 14.72 1.04
CA PRO A 24 17.69 14.78 -0.32
C PRO A 24 17.30 13.38 -0.80
N ARG A 25 16.05 13.24 -1.23
CA ARG A 25 15.45 12.00 -1.69
C ARG A 25 16.10 11.61 -3.03
N ALA A 26 17.11 10.73 -2.98
CA ALA A 26 17.68 10.14 -4.20
C ALA A 26 16.60 9.28 -4.88
N THR A 27 15.98 9.82 -5.94
CA THR A 27 15.03 9.11 -6.78
C THR A 27 15.78 8.12 -7.67
N ALA A 28 16.18 6.98 -7.11
CA ALA A 28 16.68 5.86 -7.89
C ALA A 28 15.51 5.00 -8.36
N VAL A 29 14.90 5.38 -9.48
CA VAL A 29 14.04 4.47 -10.25
C VAL A 29 14.95 3.45 -10.94
N VAL A 30 15.24 2.34 -10.26
CA VAL A 30 16.03 1.24 -10.82
C VAL A 30 15.06 0.19 -11.38
N ARG A 31 14.96 0.15 -12.71
CA ARG A 31 14.34 -0.97 -13.44
C ARG A 31 15.19 -2.23 -13.22
N LYS A 32 14.56 -3.29 -12.70
CA LYS A 32 15.18 -4.58 -12.41
C LYS A 32 15.54 -5.33 -13.70
N SER A 33 16.80 -5.22 -14.15
CA SER A 33 17.53 -6.37 -14.68
C SER A 33 18.64 -6.67 -13.67
N ALA A 34 18.48 -7.76 -12.92
CA ALA A 34 19.38 -8.12 -11.83
C ALA A 34 20.65 -8.77 -12.39
N VAL A 35 21.58 -7.95 -12.89
CA VAL A 35 22.95 -8.38 -13.13
C VAL A 35 23.78 -7.97 -11.91
N PRO A 36 24.44 -8.91 -11.22
CA PRO A 36 25.32 -8.55 -10.10
C PRO A 36 26.46 -7.68 -10.62
N ARG A 37 26.58 -6.46 -10.10
CA ARG A 37 27.72 -5.56 -10.41
C ARG A 37 28.88 -5.93 -9.50
N PHE A 38 29.96 -6.43 -10.09
CA PHE A 38 31.22 -6.67 -9.38
C PHE A 38 32.01 -5.37 -9.24
N VAL A 39 32.29 -4.95 -8.01
CA VAL A 39 33.16 -3.81 -7.72
C VAL A 39 34.49 -4.33 -7.18
N PRO A 40 35.64 -3.96 -7.80
CA PRO A 40 36.94 -4.34 -7.29
C PRO A 40 37.17 -3.82 -5.87
N ARG A 41 37.69 -4.66 -4.96
CA ARG A 41 37.93 -4.31 -3.55
C ARG A 41 38.74 -3.02 -3.36
N ARG A 42 39.72 -2.76 -4.23
CA ARG A 42 40.54 -1.54 -4.26
C ARG A 42 39.77 -0.23 -4.42
N LYS A 43 38.52 -0.27 -4.88
CA LYS A 43 37.65 0.90 -5.06
C LYS A 43 36.71 1.14 -3.87
N ILE A 44 36.75 0.28 -2.86
CA ILE A 44 35.94 0.39 -1.65
C ILE A 44 36.78 1.16 -0.62
N ALA A 45 36.24 2.27 -0.11
CA ALA A 45 36.91 3.02 0.95
C ALA A 45 37.07 2.13 2.20
N PRO A 46 38.18 2.25 2.96
CA PRO A 46 38.43 1.40 4.12
C PRO A 46 37.34 1.51 5.20
N ASP A 47 36.65 2.66 5.27
CA ASP A 47 35.58 2.94 6.24
C ASP A 47 34.17 2.67 5.70
N ALA A 48 34.05 1.99 4.55
CA ALA A 48 32.74 1.74 3.95
C ALA A 48 31.95 0.68 4.74
N SER A 49 30.83 1.08 5.34
CA SER A 49 29.90 0.16 5.98
C SER A 49 29.13 -0.65 4.92
N ILE A 50 29.26 -1.98 4.96
CA ILE A 50 28.44 -2.88 4.12
C ILE A 50 27.04 -2.92 4.73
N LEU A 51 26.08 -2.26 4.08
CA LEU A 51 24.68 -2.38 4.47
C LEU A 51 24.17 -3.77 4.06
N PRO A 52 23.49 -4.51 4.96
CA PRO A 52 22.88 -5.78 4.61
C PRO A 52 21.87 -5.57 3.49
N ALA A 53 21.76 -6.55 2.60
CA ALA A 53 20.73 -6.54 1.57
C ALA A 53 19.35 -6.43 2.23
N ALA A 54 18.50 -5.54 1.71
CA ALA A 54 17.14 -5.41 2.21
C ALA A 54 16.43 -6.77 2.11
N VAL A 55 15.91 -7.26 3.23
CA VAL A 55 15.12 -8.48 3.27
C VAL A 55 13.96 -8.32 2.28
N PRO A 56 13.74 -9.26 1.35
CA PRO A 56 12.58 -9.20 0.48
C PRO A 56 11.35 -9.16 1.38
N ARG A 57 10.54 -8.11 1.24
CA ARG A 57 9.22 -8.10 1.87
C ARG A 57 8.46 -9.29 1.29
N ASN A 58 8.34 -10.36 2.06
CA ASN A 58 7.40 -11.41 1.76
C ASN A 58 6.04 -10.71 1.64
N HIS A 59 5.39 -10.83 0.49
CA HIS A 59 4.06 -10.29 0.23
C HIS A 59 3.02 -11.08 1.02
N GLU A 60 3.22 -11.26 2.33
CA GLU A 60 2.59 -12.32 3.11
C GLU A 60 1.07 -12.23 3.12
N LEU A 61 0.48 -11.04 2.96
CA LEU A 61 -0.94 -10.91 2.66
C LEU A 61 -1.13 -9.70 1.75
N LYS A 62 -1.63 -9.92 0.53
CA LYS A 62 -2.14 -8.80 -0.27
C LYS A 62 -3.32 -8.21 0.54
N PRO A 63 -3.30 -6.91 0.89
CA PRO A 63 -4.43 -6.31 1.57
C PRO A 63 -5.69 -6.51 0.71
N PRO A 64 -6.87 -6.64 1.35
CA PRO A 64 -8.11 -6.81 0.60
C PRO A 64 -8.28 -5.65 -0.38
N THR A 65 -8.74 -5.97 -1.58
CA THR A 65 -9.03 -4.91 -2.56
C THR A 65 -10.22 -4.10 -2.10
N LEU A 66 -10.32 -2.84 -2.52
CA LEU A 66 -11.45 -1.98 -2.19
C LEU A 66 -12.79 -2.65 -2.55
N ILE A 67 -12.85 -3.34 -3.69
CA ILE A 67 -14.05 -4.07 -4.14
C ILE A 67 -14.42 -5.16 -3.13
N GLN A 68 -13.46 -5.93 -2.62
CA GLN A 68 -13.72 -6.95 -1.61
C GLN A 68 -14.25 -6.33 -0.31
N THR A 69 -13.70 -5.19 0.09
CA THR A 69 -14.20 -4.45 1.26
C THR A 69 -15.63 -3.98 1.07
N LEU A 70 -15.97 -3.45 -0.12
CA LEU A 70 -17.32 -2.98 -0.41
C LEU A 70 -18.33 -4.12 -0.50
N ILE A 71 -17.95 -5.28 -1.06
CA ILE A 71 -18.81 -6.48 -1.08
C ILE A 71 -19.12 -6.92 0.36
N ALA A 72 -18.09 -7.01 1.21
CA ALA A 72 -18.28 -7.37 2.62
C ALA A 72 -19.19 -6.38 3.36
N GLN A 73 -19.08 -5.08 3.07
CA GLN A 73 -19.97 -4.06 3.64
C GLN A 73 -21.40 -4.18 3.14
N LYS A 74 -21.60 -4.48 1.85
CA LYS A 74 -22.93 -4.73 1.28
C LYS A 74 -23.61 -5.92 1.94
N ASP A 75 -22.89 -7.03 2.06
CA ASP A 75 -23.41 -8.25 2.68
C ASP A 75 -23.72 -8.03 4.16
N ALA A 76 -22.94 -7.20 4.86
CA ALA A 76 -23.18 -6.83 6.25
C ALA A 76 -24.37 -5.85 6.43
N ALA A 77 -24.61 -4.96 5.48
CA ALA A 77 -25.65 -3.93 5.55
C ALA A 77 -27.05 -4.46 5.17
N GLY A 78 -27.13 -5.50 4.33
CA GLY A 78 -28.40 -6.08 3.87
C GLY A 78 -29.33 -5.01 3.27
N ASP A 79 -30.49 -4.82 3.89
CA ASP A 79 -31.53 -3.87 3.45
C ASP A 79 -31.13 -2.39 3.62
N GLY A 80 -30.09 -2.10 4.41
CA GLY A 80 -29.57 -0.74 4.61
C GLY A 80 -28.59 -0.29 3.52
N TRP A 81 -28.32 -1.12 2.51
CA TRP A 81 -27.34 -0.78 1.49
C TRP A 81 -27.86 0.34 0.56
N PRO A 82 -27.08 1.40 0.33
CA PRO A 82 -27.48 2.51 -0.54
C PRO A 82 -27.83 2.02 -1.96
N PRO A 83 -29.03 2.37 -2.49
CA PRO A 83 -29.50 1.88 -3.79
C PRO A 83 -28.70 2.45 -4.98
N ASN A 84 -27.97 3.55 -4.76
CA ASN A 84 -27.11 4.17 -5.76
C ASN A 84 -25.74 3.47 -5.93
N LEU A 85 -25.35 2.55 -5.03
CA LEU A 85 -24.08 1.83 -5.12
C LEU A 85 -24.29 0.40 -5.65
N ARG A 86 -24.12 0.24 -6.96
CA ARG A 86 -24.05 -1.08 -7.60
C ARG A 86 -22.60 -1.55 -7.66
N ILE A 87 -22.31 -2.69 -7.03
CA ILE A 87 -21.01 -3.34 -7.09
C ILE A 87 -21.11 -4.49 -8.08
N GLU A 88 -20.46 -4.34 -9.23
CA GLU A 88 -20.37 -5.40 -10.24
C GLU A 88 -19.30 -6.44 -9.85
N PRO A 89 -19.58 -7.75 -10.04
CA PRO A 89 -18.62 -8.79 -9.76
C PRO A 89 -17.46 -8.75 -10.76
N PHE A 90 -16.25 -9.05 -10.27
CA PHE A 90 -15.07 -9.12 -11.13
C PHE A 90 -15.17 -10.34 -12.07
N ILE A 91 -15.26 -10.10 -13.37
CA ILE A 91 -15.29 -11.16 -14.38
C ILE A 91 -13.86 -11.65 -14.64
N SER A 92 -13.58 -12.86 -14.19
CA SER A 92 -12.29 -13.53 -14.30
C SER A 92 -12.09 -14.17 -15.67
N ARG A 93 -10.85 -14.61 -15.98
CA ARG A 93 -10.57 -15.31 -17.25
C ARG A 93 -11.32 -16.65 -17.37
N THR A 94 -11.60 -17.31 -16.26
CA THR A 94 -12.32 -18.59 -16.23
C THR A 94 -13.78 -18.42 -16.65
N ASP A 95 -14.40 -17.30 -16.35
CA ASP A 95 -15.79 -17.02 -16.72
C ASP A 95 -15.96 -16.86 -18.25
N TRP A 96 -14.88 -16.49 -18.94
CA TRP A 96 -14.86 -16.43 -20.40
C TRP A 96 -14.55 -17.76 -21.07
N ALA A 97 -14.14 -18.80 -20.34
CA ALA A 97 -13.78 -20.10 -20.90
C ALA A 97 -14.88 -20.74 -21.77
N PRO A 98 -16.17 -20.76 -21.39
CA PRO A 98 -17.23 -21.35 -22.22
C PRO A 98 -17.61 -20.48 -23.44
N VAL A 99 -17.21 -19.21 -23.47
CA VAL A 99 -17.61 -18.29 -24.55
C VAL A 99 -16.77 -18.54 -25.81
N LYS A 100 -17.40 -18.61 -26.99
CA LYS A 100 -16.70 -18.73 -28.28
C LYS A 100 -15.74 -17.55 -28.48
N LYS A 101 -14.52 -17.82 -28.96
CA LYS A 101 -13.43 -16.83 -29.08
C LYS A 101 -13.82 -15.57 -29.87
N GLY A 102 -14.59 -15.73 -30.96
CA GLY A 102 -15.06 -14.60 -31.78
C GLY A 102 -16.08 -13.68 -31.09
N LEU A 103 -16.79 -14.17 -30.07
CA LEU A 103 -17.78 -13.39 -29.32
C LEU A 103 -17.17 -12.68 -28.10
N ARG A 104 -16.05 -13.19 -27.57
CA ARG A 104 -15.38 -12.62 -26.38
C ARG A 104 -14.99 -11.16 -26.57
N SER A 105 -14.48 -10.77 -27.74
CA SER A 105 -14.09 -9.39 -28.04
C SER A 105 -15.29 -8.44 -28.04
N LYS A 106 -16.39 -8.85 -28.67
CA LYS A 106 -17.64 -8.08 -28.72
C LYS A 106 -18.23 -7.90 -27.32
N LEU A 107 -18.34 -8.98 -26.55
CA LEU A 107 -18.89 -8.93 -25.18
C LEU A 107 -18.02 -8.10 -24.24
N LYS A 108 -16.68 -8.20 -24.34
CA LYS A 108 -15.76 -7.35 -23.57
C LYS A 108 -15.84 -5.87 -23.94
N ARG A 109 -16.21 -5.55 -25.18
CA ARG A 109 -16.42 -4.16 -25.62
C ARG A 109 -17.70 -3.60 -24.99
N MET A 110 -18.79 -4.37 -25.03
CA MET A 110 -20.07 -3.98 -24.42
C MET A 110 -19.92 -3.68 -22.92
N LEU A 111 -19.13 -4.49 -22.19
CA LEU A 111 -18.86 -4.28 -20.77
C LEU A 111 -18.04 -3.01 -20.42
N ARG A 112 -17.50 -2.29 -21.40
CA ARG A 112 -16.71 -1.07 -21.18
C ARG A 112 -17.44 0.22 -21.59
N GLU A 113 -18.53 0.10 -22.33
CA GLU A 113 -19.22 1.23 -22.97
C GLU A 113 -20.43 1.72 -22.18
N GLU A 114 -20.70 1.13 -21.01
CA GLU A 114 -21.66 1.64 -20.00
C GLU A 114 -20.92 2.43 -18.91
#